data_AF-A0A924KXF8-F1
#
_entry.id   AF-A0A924KXF8-F1
#
_cell.length_a   1.000
_cell.length_b   1.000
_cell.length_c   1.000
_cell.angle_alpha   90.00
_cell.angle_beta   90.00
_cell.angle_gamma   90.00
#
_symmetry.space_group_name_H-M   'P 1'
#
loop_
_entity.id
_entity.type
_entity.pdbx_description
1 polymer ?
#
loop_
_entity_poly.entity_id
_entity_poly.type
_entity_poly.pdbx_seq_one_letter_code
_entity_poly.pdbx_strand_id
1 'polypeptide(L)'
;MKKKLLTIATLFLFTPFLKAQLTTTPNGGNKKAMVAERIGLTDVAIHYDRPGVKGREGKIWGVLVPFGFTDLGFGTSKAAPWRAGANENTIIEFSTDVKVEGKNLAAGKYGFFIAVGKEESILIFSKTSTSWGS
;
A
#
# COMPACT_ATOMS: atom_id res chain seq x y z
N MET A 1 -7.95 -49.64 34.45
CA MET A 1 -7.09 -48.46 34.23
C MET A 1 -6.24 -48.57 32.96
N LYS A 2 -5.55 -49.70 32.71
CA LYS A 2 -4.70 -49.90 31.51
C LYS A 2 -5.40 -49.67 30.15
N LYS A 3 -6.66 -50.11 29.99
CA LYS A 3 -7.43 -49.89 28.74
C LYS A 3 -7.82 -48.43 28.49
N LYS A 4 -8.16 -47.66 29.53
CA LYS A 4 -8.45 -46.22 29.42
C LYS A 4 -7.20 -45.40 29.09
N LEU A 5 -6.03 -45.83 29.59
CA LEU A 5 -4.74 -45.24 29.26
C LEU A 5 -4.37 -45.45 27.79
N LEU A 6 -4.67 -46.63 27.24
CA LEU A 6 -4.42 -46.96 25.84
C LEU A 6 -5.28 -46.11 24.89
N THR A 7 -6.56 -45.90 25.23
CA THR A 7 -7.50 -45.07 24.43
C THR A 7 -7.09 -43.59 24.39
N ILE A 8 -6.57 -43.05 25.49
CA ILE A 8 -6.06 -41.67 25.54
C ILE A 8 -4.80 -41.51 24.69
N ALA A 9 -3.92 -42.52 24.68
CA ALA A 9 -2.71 -42.52 23.85
C ALA A 9 -3.03 -42.60 22.35
N THR A 10 -4.09 -43.32 21.96
CA THR A 10 -4.50 -43.40 20.55
C THR A 10 -5.12 -42.09 20.04
N LEU A 11 -5.80 -41.34 20.90
CA LEU A 11 -6.41 -40.05 20.56
C LEU A 11 -5.36 -38.96 20.29
N PHE A 12 -4.18 -39.05 20.92
CA PHE A 12 -3.05 -38.13 20.68
C PHE A 12 -2.33 -38.38 19.34
N LEU A 13 -2.45 -39.58 18.77
CA LEU A 13 -1.81 -39.93 17.48
C LEU A 13 -2.61 -39.45 16.26
N PHE A 14 -3.83 -38.95 16.46
CA PHE A 14 -4.72 -38.46 15.40
C PHE A 14 -4.89 -36.93 15.37
N THR A 15 -3.97 -36.16 15.96
CA THR A 15 -3.98 -34.70 15.76
C THR A 15 -3.49 -34.38 14.35
N PRO A 16 -4.32 -33.81 13.46
CA PRO A 16 -3.82 -33.35 12.17
C PRO A 16 -2.80 -32.24 12.42
N PHE A 17 -1.60 -32.41 11.90
CA PHE A 17 -0.64 -31.32 11.76
C PHE A 17 -1.25 -30.28 10.80
N LEU A 18 -1.94 -29.29 11.34
CA LEU A 18 -2.35 -28.11 10.60
C LEU A 18 -1.08 -27.37 10.18
N LYS A 19 -0.66 -27.54 8.93
CA LYS A 19 0.33 -26.67 8.31
C LYS A 19 -0.32 -25.32 8.06
N ALA A 20 -0.20 -24.41 9.01
CA ALA A 20 -0.40 -22.99 8.77
C ALA A 20 0.79 -22.46 7.96
N GLN A 21 0.80 -22.72 6.66
CA GLN A 21 1.79 -22.13 5.76
C GLN A 21 1.39 -20.68 5.49
N LEU A 22 2.37 -19.77 5.54
CA LEU A 22 2.17 -18.37 5.19
C LEU A 22 1.68 -18.30 3.73
N THR A 23 0.39 -17.97 3.53
CA THR A 23 -0.25 -17.91 2.20
C THR A 23 0.05 -16.62 1.43
N THR A 24 0.80 -15.71 2.03
CA THR A 24 1.08 -14.39 1.44
C THR A 24 2.47 -14.36 0.85
N THR A 25 2.60 -13.76 -0.33
CA THR A 25 3.88 -13.47 -0.96
C THR A 25 4.75 -12.58 -0.05
N PRO A 26 6.10 -12.65 -0.16
CA PRO A 26 6.98 -11.75 0.57
C PRO A 26 6.64 -10.29 0.26
N ASN A 27 6.21 -9.53 1.27
CA ASN A 27 5.82 -8.13 1.12
C ASN A 27 6.86 -7.15 1.71
N GLY A 28 8.06 -7.63 2.06
CA GLY A 28 9.13 -6.83 2.67
C GLY A 28 8.81 -6.27 4.06
N GLY A 29 7.75 -6.79 4.71
CA GLY A 29 7.23 -6.26 5.97
C GLY A 29 6.35 -5.02 5.81
N ASN A 30 5.92 -4.70 4.59
CA ASN A 30 4.95 -3.63 4.33
C ASN A 30 3.56 -4.12 4.67
N LYS A 31 2.89 -3.47 5.62
CA LYS A 31 1.52 -3.83 6.00
C LYS A 31 0.54 -3.13 5.08
N LYS A 32 -0.32 -3.90 4.42
CA LYS A 32 -1.44 -3.35 3.63
C LYS A 32 -2.51 -2.80 4.57
N ALA A 33 -3.10 -1.68 4.19
CA ALA A 33 -4.20 -1.05 4.90
C ALA A 33 -5.15 -0.34 3.91
N MET A 34 -6.36 -0.08 4.37
CA MET A 34 -7.39 0.62 3.62
C MET A 34 -8.17 1.52 4.57
N VAL A 35 -8.54 2.70 4.10
CA VAL A 35 -9.57 3.54 4.70
C VAL A 35 -10.58 3.90 3.62
N ALA A 36 -11.86 3.91 3.95
CA ALA A 36 -12.90 4.35 3.04
C ALA A 36 -13.98 5.10 3.81
N GLU A 37 -14.55 6.10 3.13
CA GLU A 37 -15.61 6.94 3.67
C GLU A 37 -16.54 7.37 2.54
N ARG A 38 -17.82 7.52 2.86
CA ARG A 38 -18.80 8.11 1.94
C ARG A 38 -18.94 9.59 2.23
N ILE A 39 -18.74 10.41 1.21
CA ILE A 39 -18.94 11.86 1.24
C ILE A 39 -20.11 12.18 0.31
N GLY A 40 -21.27 12.51 0.90
CA GLY A 40 -22.51 12.68 0.13
C GLY A 40 -22.92 11.38 -0.57
N LEU A 41 -22.87 11.36 -1.90
CA LEU A 41 -23.17 10.19 -2.75
C LEU A 41 -21.90 9.49 -3.25
N THR A 42 -20.72 10.02 -2.95
CA THR A 42 -19.44 9.52 -3.44
C THR A 42 -18.76 8.67 -2.38
N ASP A 43 -18.37 7.46 -2.74
CA ASP A 43 -17.45 6.65 -1.96
C ASP A 43 -16.02 7.00 -2.33
N VAL A 44 -15.22 7.28 -1.31
CA VAL A 44 -13.79 7.53 -1.45
C VAL A 44 -13.03 6.45 -0.69
N ALA A 45 -12.13 5.76 -1.37
CA ALA A 45 -11.29 4.73 -0.76
C ALA A 45 -9.81 5.00 -1.03
N ILE A 46 -8.98 4.76 -0.02
CA ILE A 46 -7.52 4.85 -0.12
C ILE A 46 -6.94 3.49 0.29
N HIS A 47 -6.30 2.84 -0.66
CA HIS A 47 -5.56 1.60 -0.46
C HIS A 47 -4.07 1.92 -0.41
N TYR A 48 -3.37 1.52 0.64
CA TYR A 48 -1.97 1.86 0.82
C TYR A 48 -1.21 0.79 1.61
N ASP A 49 0.08 0.73 1.33
CA ASP A 49 1.03 -0.11 2.04
C ASP A 49 1.89 0.81 2.94
N ARG A 50 1.93 0.52 4.24
CA ARG A 50 2.66 1.32 5.24
C ARG A 50 3.95 0.63 5.70
N PRO A 51 5.14 1.11 5.27
CA PRO A 51 6.41 0.58 5.74
C PRO A 51 6.72 1.08 7.16
N GLY A 52 7.50 0.31 7.92
CA GLY A 52 8.17 0.86 9.10
C GLY A 52 9.27 1.86 8.72
N VAL A 53 9.44 2.91 9.51
CA VAL A 53 10.52 3.91 9.31
C VAL A 53 11.90 3.25 9.51
N LYS A 54 12.02 2.29 10.43
CA LYS A 54 13.21 1.44 10.62
C LYS A 54 14.51 2.24 10.77
N GLY A 55 14.57 3.20 11.71
CA GLY A 55 15.81 3.96 11.98
C GLY A 55 16.07 5.12 11.02
N ARG A 56 15.12 5.44 10.13
CA ARG A 56 15.18 6.56 9.17
C ARG A 56 14.36 7.77 9.63
N GLU A 57 14.13 7.91 10.93
CA GLU A 57 13.42 9.05 11.51
C GLU A 57 14.13 10.34 11.08
N GLY A 58 13.37 11.31 10.56
CA GLY A 58 13.92 12.56 10.00
C GLY A 58 14.69 12.42 8.68
N LYS A 59 14.83 11.21 8.12
CA LYS A 59 15.62 10.94 6.89
C LYS A 59 14.76 10.42 5.73
N ILE A 60 13.45 10.55 5.81
CA ILE A 60 12.54 10.13 4.73
C ILE A 60 12.47 11.22 3.67
N TRP A 61 12.06 12.43 4.07
CA TRP A 61 11.82 13.54 3.16
C TRP A 61 13.11 14.26 2.79
N GLY A 62 13.29 14.55 1.50
CA GLY A 62 14.50 15.18 0.96
C GLY A 62 15.73 14.28 0.87
N VAL A 63 15.62 13.02 1.31
CA VAL A 63 16.72 12.03 1.27
C VAL A 63 16.26 10.77 0.55
N LEU A 64 15.44 9.95 1.22
CA LEU A 64 14.88 8.74 0.59
C LEU A 64 13.83 9.10 -0.47
N VAL A 65 12.99 10.07 -0.15
CA VAL A 65 11.99 10.65 -1.04
C VAL A 65 12.47 12.05 -1.43
N PRO A 66 13.03 12.22 -2.64
CA PRO A 66 13.48 13.53 -3.11
C PRO A 66 12.33 14.53 -3.21
N PHE A 67 12.67 15.81 -3.15
CA PHE A 67 11.70 16.86 -3.42
C PHE A 67 11.50 17.06 -4.93
N GLY A 68 10.26 17.32 -5.33
CA GLY A 68 9.85 17.59 -6.70
C GLY A 68 9.88 16.35 -7.59
N PHE A 69 10.44 16.54 -8.78
CA PHE A 69 10.70 15.47 -9.74
C PHE A 69 12.20 15.18 -9.76
N THR A 70 12.59 13.92 -9.90
CA THR A 70 14.00 13.51 -9.90
C THR A 70 14.25 12.45 -10.96
N ASP A 71 15.44 12.44 -11.55
CA ASP A 71 15.92 11.34 -12.38
C ASP A 71 16.33 10.19 -11.45
N LEU A 72 15.57 9.09 -11.48
CA LEU A 72 15.86 7.92 -10.66
C LEU A 72 17.02 7.08 -11.23
N GLY A 73 17.53 7.42 -12.42
CA GLY A 73 18.60 6.68 -13.09
C GLY A 73 18.12 5.38 -13.74
N PHE A 74 16.82 5.09 -13.67
CA PHE A 74 16.16 3.96 -14.31
C PHE A 74 14.76 4.37 -14.78
N GLY A 75 14.13 3.52 -15.60
CA GLY A 75 12.85 3.83 -16.22
C GLY A 75 13.00 4.69 -17.48
N THR A 76 11.87 5.15 -18.02
CA THR A 76 11.82 5.90 -19.28
C THR A 76 11.78 7.41 -19.08
N SER A 77 11.54 7.89 -17.86
CA SER A 77 11.45 9.31 -17.53
C SER A 77 12.71 9.81 -16.82
N LYS A 78 13.10 11.05 -17.15
CA LYS A 78 14.15 11.81 -16.45
C LYS A 78 13.61 12.74 -15.36
N ALA A 79 12.29 12.79 -15.22
CA ALA A 79 11.60 13.59 -14.23
C ALA A 79 10.47 12.72 -13.64
N ALA A 80 10.79 12.00 -12.56
CA ALA A 80 9.86 11.10 -11.90
C ALA A 80 9.42 11.68 -10.55
N PRO A 81 8.11 11.81 -10.27
CA PRO A 81 7.61 12.17 -8.94
C PRO A 81 7.74 10.97 -7.99
N TRP A 82 7.54 11.17 -6.70
CA TRP A 82 7.48 10.04 -5.77
C TRP A 82 6.18 9.27 -5.95
N ARG A 83 6.29 7.96 -6.21
CA ARG A 83 5.17 7.03 -6.12
C ARG A 83 4.83 6.80 -4.65
N ALA A 84 3.72 7.38 -4.19
CA ALA A 84 3.32 7.32 -2.80
C ALA A 84 3.04 5.87 -2.38
N GLY A 85 3.46 5.53 -1.15
CA GLY A 85 3.33 4.19 -0.58
C GLY A 85 4.65 3.41 -0.57
N ALA A 86 4.55 2.10 -0.32
CA ALA A 86 5.69 1.18 -0.31
C ALA A 86 5.30 -0.14 -0.98
N ASN A 87 6.25 -0.83 -1.60
CA ASN A 87 5.98 -2.01 -2.42
C ASN A 87 5.04 -1.71 -3.60
N GLU A 88 3.72 -1.61 -3.42
CA GLU A 88 2.74 -1.19 -4.45
C GLU A 88 2.39 0.29 -4.32
N ASN A 89 1.90 0.92 -5.41
CA ASN A 89 1.47 2.31 -5.34
C ASN A 89 0.22 2.43 -4.46
N THR A 90 0.10 3.55 -3.77
CA THR A 90 -1.16 3.95 -3.16
C THR A 90 -2.20 4.13 -4.26
N ILE A 91 -3.43 3.67 -4.01
CA ILE A 91 -4.57 3.81 -4.92
C ILE A 91 -5.62 4.65 -4.22
N ILE A 92 -6.09 5.70 -4.91
CA ILE A 92 -7.25 6.49 -4.50
C ILE A 92 -8.38 6.18 -5.48
N GLU A 93 -9.54 5.79 -4.95
CA GLU A 93 -10.72 5.44 -5.72
C GLU A 93 -11.89 6.37 -5.38
N PHE A 94 -12.59 6.81 -6.43
CA PHE A 94 -13.81 7.61 -6.34
C PHE A 94 -14.93 6.90 -7.09
N SER A 95 -16.09 6.69 -6.45
CA SER A 95 -17.23 6.03 -7.10
C SER A 95 -18.01 6.92 -8.07
N THR A 96 -17.82 8.24 -7.99
CA THR A 96 -18.43 9.24 -8.89
C THR A 96 -17.39 10.27 -9.31
N ASP A 97 -17.71 11.10 -10.29
CA ASP A 97 -16.89 12.26 -10.64
C ASP A 97 -16.76 13.20 -9.43
N VAL A 98 -15.56 13.77 -9.25
CA VAL A 98 -15.21 14.66 -8.14
C VAL A 98 -14.47 15.90 -8.64
N LYS A 99 -14.29 16.85 -7.72
CA LYS A 99 -13.32 17.93 -7.88
C LYS A 99 -12.26 17.83 -6.80
N VAL A 100 -10.99 17.92 -7.20
CA VAL A 100 -9.84 18.01 -6.29
C VAL A 100 -9.16 19.34 -6.56
N GLU A 101 -9.03 20.20 -5.54
CA GLU A 101 -8.51 21.57 -5.71
C GLU A 101 -9.24 22.34 -6.84
N GLY A 102 -10.57 22.18 -6.93
CA GLY A 102 -11.40 22.80 -7.96
C GLY A 102 -11.29 22.19 -9.36
N LYS A 103 -10.38 21.23 -9.59
CA LYS A 103 -10.18 20.56 -10.89
C LYS A 103 -11.02 19.30 -10.99
N ASN A 104 -11.69 19.12 -12.13
CA ASN A 104 -12.49 17.93 -12.39
C ASN A 104 -11.61 16.66 -12.46
N LEU A 105 -12.06 15.60 -11.81
CA LEU A 105 -11.49 14.27 -11.88
C LEU A 105 -12.62 13.27 -12.03
N ALA A 106 -12.60 12.46 -13.08
CA ALA A 106 -13.65 11.47 -13.31
C ALA A 106 -13.64 10.38 -12.24
N ALA A 107 -14.77 9.69 -12.07
CA ALA A 107 -14.85 8.48 -11.27
C ALA A 107 -13.78 7.46 -11.70
N GLY A 108 -13.23 6.71 -10.76
CA GLY A 108 -12.28 5.64 -11.06
C GLY A 108 -11.18 5.46 -10.02
N LYS A 109 -10.23 4.59 -10.38
CA LYS A 109 -9.07 4.22 -9.57
C LYS A 109 -7.82 4.90 -10.09
N TYR A 110 -7.11 5.59 -9.22
CA TYR A 110 -5.93 6.36 -9.58
C TYR A 110 -4.73 5.93 -8.75
N GLY A 111 -3.61 5.68 -9.43
CA GLY A 111 -2.31 5.55 -8.78
C GLY A 111 -1.86 6.92 -8.27
N PHE A 112 -1.48 6.97 -6.99
CA PHE A 112 -1.17 8.23 -6.32
C PHE A 112 0.32 8.52 -6.33
N PHE A 113 0.68 9.67 -6.89
CA PHE A 113 2.04 10.18 -6.96
C PHE A 113 2.08 11.59 -6.36
N ILE A 114 3.24 11.95 -5.82
CA ILE A 114 3.45 13.25 -5.19
C ILE A 114 4.78 13.80 -5.66
N ALA A 115 4.77 14.98 -6.27
CA ALA A 115 5.98 15.79 -6.35
C ALA A 115 6.08 16.56 -5.02
N VAL A 116 6.83 16.00 -4.07
CA VAL A 116 6.91 16.51 -2.70
C VAL A 116 7.63 17.85 -2.72
N GLY A 117 7.04 18.94 -2.27
CA GLY A 117 7.79 20.17 -2.01
C GLY A 117 8.01 20.42 -0.53
N LYS A 118 8.83 21.42 -0.22
CA LYS A 118 9.12 21.81 1.17
C LYS A 118 7.94 22.53 1.83
N GLU A 119 7.17 23.26 1.05
CA GLU A 119 6.03 24.06 1.50
C GLU A 119 4.73 23.56 0.86
N GLU A 120 4.73 23.36 -0.46
CA GLU A 120 3.60 22.85 -1.22
C GLU A 120 3.98 21.62 -2.02
N SER A 121 3.05 20.68 -2.19
CA SER A 121 3.27 19.46 -2.97
C SER A 121 2.26 19.37 -4.11
N ILE A 122 2.69 18.82 -5.24
CA ILE A 122 1.80 18.54 -6.36
C ILE A 122 1.27 17.13 -6.21
N LEU A 123 -0.05 17.00 -6.04
CA LEU A 123 -0.75 15.73 -5.99
C LEU A 123 -1.11 15.27 -7.41
N ILE A 124 -0.75 14.04 -7.74
CA ILE A 124 -0.86 13.50 -9.09
C ILE A 124 -1.70 12.22 -9.04
N PHE A 125 -2.80 12.22 -9.80
CA PHE A 125 -3.72 11.10 -9.95
C PHE A 125 -3.47 10.43 -11.31
N SER A 126 -2.69 9.34 -11.32
CA SER A 126 -2.36 8.58 -12.52
C SER A 126 -3.45 7.58 -12.85
N LYS A 127 -3.86 7.48 -14.12
CA LYS A 127 -4.79 6.42 -14.58
C LYS A 127 -4.17 5.02 -14.49
N THR A 128 -2.85 4.91 -14.40
CA THR A 128 -2.16 3.65 -14.15
C THR A 128 -2.12 3.41 -12.64
N SER A 129 -3.09 2.65 -12.12
CA SER A 129 -3.26 2.38 -10.69
C SER A 129 -2.50 1.16 -10.17
N THR A 130 -1.73 0.47 -11.01
CA THR A 130 -1.02 -0.78 -10.67
C THR A 130 0.50 -0.65 -10.81
N SER A 131 1.04 0.56 -10.69
CA SER A 131 2.47 0.83 -10.88
C SER A 131 3.34 0.38 -9.71
N TRP A 132 4.45 -0.30 -10.01
CA TRP A 132 5.45 -0.69 -9.01
C TRP A 132 6.62 0.32 -8.86
N GLY A 133 6.68 1.33 -9.74
CA GLY A 133 7.69 2.39 -9.76
C GLY A 133 7.12 3.75 -10.24
N SER A 134 7.98 4.76 -10.33
CA SER A 134 7.67 6.10 -10.85
C SER A 134 8.06 6.30 -12.29
#